data_AF-A0A2E9MCI8-F1
#
_entry.id   AF-A0A2E9MCI8-F1
#
_cell.length_a   1.000
_cell.length_b   1.000
_cell.length_c   1.000
_cell.angle_alpha   90.00
_cell.angle_beta   90.00
_cell.angle_gamma   90.00
#
_symmetry.space_group_name_H-M   'P 1'
#
loop_
_entity.id
_entity.type
_entity.pdbx_description
1 polymer ?
#
loop_
_entity_poly.entity_id
_entity_poly.type
_entity_poly.pdbx_seq_one_letter_code
_entity_poly.pdbx_strand_id
1 'polypeptide(L)'
;MLDSLAAYVLSETDEGLRDSIDLVRAAHLHGRAAVLDVLVRVGYWDVDENLILHREQIPQVFTEQAEQLAAGLATTRPVWRGWPNWSQPSIGVSDETDSEICLRAWAVRRRREGWRLRLRLHVALPCLRLTPDGPLAEEISGRGIRVDLPDQTLPLIPPVLLRAASFTTLEYRPALTVIVDVDASGDLAKAQLRRSRIRLSARVSPSENQNAVPSDVVGLVSAFR
;
A
#
# COMPACT_ATOMS: atom_id res chain seq x y z
N MET A 1 19.06 -23.27 17.23
CA MET A 1 20.23 -22.67 17.92
C MET A 1 20.32 -21.18 17.62
N LEU A 2 20.44 -20.76 16.35
CA LEU A 2 20.43 -19.34 15.97
C LEU A 2 19.12 -18.64 16.36
N ASP A 3 17.96 -19.29 16.17
CA ASP A 3 16.66 -18.72 16.58
C ASP A 3 16.56 -18.47 18.09
N SER A 4 17.21 -19.30 18.91
CA SER A 4 17.27 -19.14 20.36
C SER A 4 18.12 -17.92 20.74
N LEU A 5 19.25 -17.71 20.05
CA LEU A 5 20.07 -16.51 20.21
C LEU A 5 19.34 -15.26 19.71
N ALA A 6 18.59 -15.36 18.61
CA ALA A 6 17.75 -14.29 18.11
C ALA A 6 16.67 -13.90 19.14
N ALA A 7 15.95 -14.88 19.70
CA ALA A 7 14.98 -14.66 20.77
C ALA A 7 15.61 -13.97 21.99
N TYR A 8 16.84 -14.34 22.36
CA TYR A 8 17.59 -13.68 23.43
C TYR A 8 17.91 -12.20 23.12
N VAL A 9 18.29 -11.87 21.89
CA VAL A 9 18.54 -10.48 21.46
C VAL A 9 17.26 -9.65 21.42
N LEU A 10 16.13 -10.26 21.04
CA LEU A 10 14.84 -9.58 20.94
C LEU A 10 14.22 -9.31 22.32
N SER A 11 14.41 -10.20 23.30
CA SER A 11 13.82 -10.05 24.62
C SER A 11 14.44 -8.92 25.45
N GLU A 12 13.61 -8.14 26.13
CA GLU A 12 14.05 -7.15 27.13
C GLU A 12 14.44 -7.78 28.48
N THR A 13 13.90 -8.96 28.78
CA THR A 13 14.12 -9.69 30.03
C THR A 13 14.79 -11.04 29.79
N ASP A 14 15.33 -11.63 30.85
CA ASP A 14 15.96 -12.95 30.82
C ASP A 14 14.95 -14.09 31.16
N GLU A 15 13.67 -13.75 31.35
CA GLU A 15 12.64 -14.72 31.72
C GLU A 15 12.42 -15.74 30.59
N GLY A 16 12.42 -17.03 30.95
CA GLY A 16 12.20 -18.12 30.00
C GLY A 16 13.39 -18.44 29.08
N LEU A 17 14.53 -17.75 29.20
CA LEU A 17 15.66 -17.85 28.26
C LEU A 17 16.89 -18.60 28.80
N ARG A 18 16.72 -19.46 29.81
CA ARG A 18 17.82 -20.16 30.50
C ARG A 18 18.79 -20.86 29.53
N ASP A 19 18.26 -21.64 28.60
CA ASP A 19 19.08 -22.39 27.64
C ASP A 19 19.89 -21.46 26.73
N SER A 20 19.31 -20.30 26.35
CA SER A 20 19.99 -19.30 25.53
C SER A 20 21.10 -18.60 26.31
N ILE A 21 20.85 -18.29 27.59
CA ILE A 21 21.84 -17.68 28.49
C ILE A 21 23.02 -18.61 28.72
N ASP A 22 22.76 -19.91 28.93
CA ASP A 22 23.82 -20.90 29.11
C ASP A 22 24.66 -21.06 27.83
N LEU A 23 24.02 -21.04 26.66
CA LEU A 23 24.72 -21.02 25.36
C LEU A 23 25.61 -19.77 25.20
N VAL A 24 25.08 -18.60 25.52
CA VAL A 24 25.80 -17.31 25.46
C VAL A 24 27.01 -17.31 26.38
N ARG A 25 26.86 -17.83 27.61
CA ARG A 25 27.97 -17.98 28.57
C ARG A 25 29.03 -18.98 28.09
N ALA A 26 28.60 -20.14 27.59
CA ALA A 26 29.50 -21.16 27.07
C ALA A 26 30.31 -20.66 25.85
N ALA A 27 29.71 -19.78 25.05
CA ALA A 27 30.37 -19.13 23.92
C ALA A 27 31.21 -17.89 24.31
N HIS A 28 31.31 -17.56 25.61
CA HIS A 28 31.96 -16.33 26.10
C HIS A 28 31.44 -15.04 25.45
N LEU A 29 30.16 -15.01 25.09
CA LEU A 29 29.49 -13.82 24.57
C LEU A 29 28.95 -12.99 25.74
N HIS A 30 29.25 -11.69 25.74
CA HIS A 30 28.95 -10.82 26.87
C HIS A 30 27.77 -9.92 26.54
N GLY A 31 26.56 -10.43 26.82
CA GLY A 31 25.31 -9.71 26.66
C GLY A 31 24.76 -9.71 25.22
N ARG A 32 23.58 -9.09 25.05
CA ARG A 32 22.79 -9.11 23.81
C ARG A 32 23.52 -8.49 22.62
N ALA A 33 24.31 -7.43 22.82
CA ALA A 33 25.07 -6.78 21.75
C ALA A 33 26.10 -7.73 21.11
N ALA A 34 26.84 -8.47 21.94
CA ALA A 34 27.82 -9.45 21.43
C ALA A 34 27.14 -10.60 20.66
N VAL A 35 25.93 -10.99 21.07
CA VAL A 35 25.14 -12.00 20.35
C VAL A 35 24.63 -11.45 19.03
N LEU A 36 24.14 -10.21 19.00
CA LEU A 36 23.72 -9.53 17.78
C LEU A 36 24.87 -9.45 16.76
N ASP A 37 26.06 -9.04 17.19
CA ASP A 37 27.24 -8.98 16.32
C ASP A 37 27.57 -10.33 15.69
N VAL A 38 27.42 -11.42 16.45
CA VAL A 38 27.60 -12.79 15.93
C VAL A 38 26.52 -13.12 14.91
N LEU A 39 25.23 -12.85 15.21
CA LEU A 39 24.11 -13.12 14.30
C LEU A 39 24.26 -12.37 12.97
N VAL A 40 24.72 -11.12 13.02
CA VAL A 40 25.03 -10.33 11.82
C VAL A 40 26.20 -10.95 11.05
N ARG A 41 27.28 -11.31 11.75
CA ARG A 41 28.49 -11.85 11.11
C ARG A 41 28.31 -13.22 10.47
N VAL A 42 27.39 -14.03 10.98
CA VAL A 42 27.02 -15.32 10.36
C VAL A 42 25.93 -15.19 9.30
N GLY A 43 25.41 -13.98 9.05
CA GLY A 43 24.40 -13.71 8.04
C GLY A 43 22.99 -14.15 8.43
N TYR A 44 22.70 -14.27 9.73
CA TYR A 44 21.33 -14.52 10.19
C TYR A 44 20.46 -13.26 10.06
N TRP A 45 21.04 -12.10 10.35
CA TRP A 45 20.43 -10.79 10.16
C TRP A 45 21.37 -9.85 9.41
N ASP A 46 20.80 -8.91 8.68
CA ASP A 46 21.57 -7.83 8.07
C ASP A 46 22.11 -6.84 9.12
N VAL A 47 23.14 -6.09 8.75
CA VAL A 47 23.74 -5.07 9.64
C VAL A 47 22.74 -3.98 10.03
N ASP A 48 21.79 -3.69 9.15
CA ASP A 48 20.73 -2.71 9.32
C ASP A 48 19.37 -3.38 9.62
N GLU A 49 19.38 -4.62 10.13
CA GLU A 49 18.15 -5.35 10.45
C GLU A 49 17.27 -4.58 11.44
N ASN A 50 16.00 -4.44 11.09
CA ASN A 50 15.06 -3.73 11.94
C ASN A 50 14.53 -4.64 13.06
N LEU A 51 15.26 -4.71 14.16
CA LEU A 51 14.91 -5.51 15.33
C LEU A 51 13.56 -5.15 15.96
N ILE A 52 13.05 -3.93 15.74
CA ILE A 52 11.73 -3.53 16.24
C ILE A 52 10.63 -4.32 15.53
N LEU A 53 10.76 -4.56 14.20
CA LEU A 53 9.78 -5.36 13.46
C LEU A 53 9.67 -6.78 14.04
N HIS A 54 10.80 -7.38 14.41
CA HIS A 54 10.82 -8.71 15.04
C HIS A 54 10.24 -8.70 16.45
N ARG A 55 10.58 -7.70 17.28
CA ARG A 55 10.07 -7.56 18.66
C ARG A 55 8.55 -7.39 18.69
N GLU A 56 8.04 -6.53 17.82
CA GLU A 56 6.60 -6.24 17.70
C GLU A 56 5.86 -7.27 16.83
N GLN A 57 6.58 -8.30 16.34
CA GLN A 57 6.02 -9.35 15.49
C GLN A 57 5.30 -8.80 14.26
N ILE A 58 5.79 -7.69 13.70
CA ILE A 58 5.22 -7.05 12.52
C ILE A 58 5.50 -7.95 11.31
N PRO A 59 4.46 -8.44 10.59
CA PRO A 59 4.66 -9.32 9.45
C PRO A 59 5.39 -8.62 8.30
N GLN A 60 6.58 -9.10 7.95
CA GLN A 60 7.41 -8.47 6.92
C GLN A 60 7.14 -9.06 5.54
N VAL A 61 7.06 -10.39 5.43
CA VAL A 61 6.88 -11.14 4.17
C VAL A 61 5.56 -11.88 4.18
N PHE A 62 4.91 -12.01 3.02
CA PHE A 62 3.68 -12.80 2.94
C PHE A 62 3.95 -14.29 3.08
N THR A 63 3.00 -15.04 3.64
CA THR A 63 3.13 -16.50 3.60
C THR A 63 3.09 -17.00 2.15
N GLU A 64 3.81 -18.07 1.84
CA GLU A 64 3.80 -18.67 0.49
C GLU A 64 2.38 -19.00 0.02
N GLN A 65 1.53 -19.46 0.94
CA GLN A 65 0.12 -19.75 0.66
C GLN A 65 -0.65 -18.47 0.26
N ALA A 66 -0.46 -17.36 0.99
CA ALA A 66 -1.10 -16.10 0.66
C ALA A 66 -0.62 -15.53 -0.69
N GLU A 67 0.69 -15.66 -1.00
CA GLU A 67 1.23 -15.24 -2.29
C GLU A 67 0.64 -16.04 -3.46
N GLN A 68 0.54 -17.37 -3.32
CA GLN A 68 -0.07 -18.22 -4.34
C GLN A 68 -1.55 -17.89 -4.56
N LEU A 69 -2.30 -17.70 -3.47
CA LEU A 69 -3.71 -17.28 -3.54
C LEU A 69 -3.85 -15.91 -4.21
N ALA A 70 -3.01 -14.95 -3.83
CA ALA A 70 -3.02 -13.60 -4.40
C ALA A 70 -2.69 -13.60 -5.90
N ALA A 71 -1.71 -14.40 -6.32
CA ALA A 71 -1.37 -14.56 -7.73
C ALA A 71 -2.54 -15.15 -8.54
N GLY A 72 -3.23 -16.17 -8.00
CA GLY A 72 -4.44 -16.70 -8.61
C GLY A 72 -5.55 -15.65 -8.74
N LEU A 73 -5.85 -14.95 -7.65
CA LEU A 73 -6.89 -13.91 -7.61
C LEU A 73 -6.58 -12.70 -8.50
N ALA A 74 -5.30 -12.35 -8.69
CA ALA A 74 -4.89 -11.25 -9.57
C ALA A 74 -5.32 -11.47 -11.04
N THR A 75 -5.35 -12.71 -11.49
CA THR A 75 -5.80 -13.06 -12.86
C THR A 75 -7.31 -13.01 -13.04
N THR A 76 -8.07 -13.00 -11.92
CA THR A 76 -9.52 -12.96 -11.97
C THR A 76 -10.03 -11.59 -12.41
N ARG A 77 -11.18 -11.59 -13.09
CA ARG A 77 -11.93 -10.38 -13.44
C ARG A 77 -13.15 -10.27 -12.53
N PRO A 78 -13.16 -9.36 -11.55
CA PRO A 78 -14.34 -9.13 -10.74
C PRO A 78 -15.54 -8.73 -11.60
N VAL A 79 -16.73 -9.09 -11.14
CA VAL A 79 -17.97 -8.77 -11.85
C VAL A 79 -18.45 -7.38 -11.42
N TRP A 80 -18.26 -6.39 -12.29
CA TRP A 80 -18.77 -5.01 -12.14
C TRP A 80 -19.84 -4.68 -13.18
N ARG A 81 -20.70 -5.66 -13.52
CA ARG A 81 -21.79 -5.47 -14.49
C ARG A 81 -22.68 -4.30 -14.07
N GLY A 82 -23.01 -3.45 -15.04
CA GLY A 82 -23.90 -2.30 -14.84
C GLY A 82 -23.25 -1.07 -14.20
N TRP A 83 -21.96 -1.10 -13.84
CA TRP A 83 -21.31 0.10 -13.29
C TRP A 83 -21.10 1.14 -14.39
N PRO A 84 -21.48 2.41 -14.16
CA PRO A 84 -21.41 3.45 -15.19
C PRO A 84 -19.95 3.77 -15.54
N ASN A 85 -19.66 3.96 -16.83
CA ASN A 85 -18.37 4.47 -17.25
C ASN A 85 -18.24 5.95 -16.89
N TRP A 86 -17.08 6.30 -16.36
CA TRP A 86 -16.69 7.66 -16.11
C TRP A 86 -15.91 8.18 -17.32
N SER A 87 -16.55 9.05 -18.10
CA SER A 87 -15.96 9.59 -19.33
C SER A 87 -15.13 10.85 -19.12
N GLN A 88 -15.22 11.50 -17.94
CA GLN A 88 -14.48 12.73 -17.71
C GLN A 88 -12.99 12.42 -17.50
N PRO A 89 -12.10 13.30 -18.01
CA PRO A 89 -10.68 13.07 -17.87
C PRO A 89 -10.29 12.99 -16.39
N SER A 90 -9.41 12.05 -16.08
CA SER A 90 -8.98 11.76 -14.71
C SER A 90 -7.48 11.48 -14.69
N ILE A 91 -6.78 12.04 -13.71
CA ILE A 91 -5.33 11.90 -13.55
C ILE A 91 -5.08 10.95 -12.39
N GLY A 92 -4.36 9.85 -12.64
CA GLY A 92 -3.95 8.90 -11.61
C GLY A 92 -2.68 9.34 -10.91
N VAL A 93 -2.56 9.00 -9.63
CA VAL A 93 -1.34 9.18 -8.85
C VAL A 93 -0.79 7.80 -8.52
N SER A 94 0.40 7.52 -9.03
CA SER A 94 1.10 6.26 -8.74
C SER A 94 1.58 6.22 -7.29
N ASP A 95 1.77 5.01 -6.78
CA ASP A 95 2.43 4.77 -5.50
C ASP A 95 3.88 5.24 -5.56
N GLU A 96 4.39 5.72 -4.44
CA GLU A 96 5.75 6.27 -4.33
C GLU A 96 6.82 5.18 -4.46
N THR A 97 6.50 3.97 -4.00
CA THR A 97 7.44 2.83 -3.96
C THR A 97 7.26 1.86 -5.14
N ASP A 98 6.08 1.85 -5.78
CA ASP A 98 5.79 1.01 -6.95
C ASP A 98 4.97 1.78 -7.99
N SER A 99 5.64 2.25 -9.04
CA SER A 99 5.01 3.05 -10.11
C SER A 99 3.88 2.34 -10.88
N GLU A 100 3.83 1.00 -10.83
CA GLU A 100 2.76 0.22 -11.45
C GLU A 100 1.47 0.25 -10.63
N ILE A 101 1.57 0.55 -9.34
CA ILE A 101 0.43 0.69 -8.45
C ILE A 101 -0.14 2.11 -8.59
N CYS A 102 -1.41 2.22 -8.98
CA CYS A 102 -2.13 3.49 -9.10
C CYS A 102 -3.57 3.31 -8.61
N LEU A 103 -3.79 3.50 -7.30
CA LEU A 103 -5.07 3.21 -6.64
C LEU A 103 -5.97 4.44 -6.48
N ARG A 104 -5.45 5.64 -6.80
CA ARG A 104 -6.16 6.90 -6.64
C ARG A 104 -6.10 7.72 -7.92
N ALA A 105 -7.21 8.33 -8.29
CA ALA A 105 -7.26 9.27 -9.40
C ALA A 105 -8.17 10.44 -9.10
N TRP A 106 -7.87 11.58 -9.70
CA TRP A 106 -8.53 12.84 -9.44
C TRP A 106 -9.10 13.45 -10.72
N ALA A 107 -10.25 14.10 -10.59
CA ALA A 107 -10.81 14.94 -11.63
C ALA A 107 -11.42 16.20 -11.02
N VAL A 108 -11.11 17.35 -11.60
CA VAL A 108 -11.58 18.66 -11.12
C VAL A 108 -12.31 19.37 -12.24
N ARG A 109 -13.45 20.00 -11.94
CA ARG A 109 -14.16 20.83 -12.91
C ARG A 109 -14.68 22.10 -12.29
N ARG A 110 -14.56 23.22 -12.97
CA ARG A 110 -15.24 24.46 -12.58
C ARG A 110 -16.75 24.30 -12.77
N ARG A 111 -17.53 24.84 -11.83
CA ARG A 111 -19.00 24.93 -11.93
C ARG A 111 -19.41 26.36 -12.29
N ARG A 112 -20.51 26.50 -13.03
CA ARG A 112 -21.04 27.78 -13.49
C ARG A 112 -22.16 28.33 -12.57
N GLU A 113 -22.76 27.48 -11.74
CA GLU A 113 -23.91 27.80 -10.88
C GLU A 113 -23.55 27.59 -9.41
N GLY A 114 -23.47 28.68 -8.62
CA GLY A 114 -23.35 28.71 -7.15
C GLY A 114 -22.06 28.14 -6.54
N TRP A 115 -21.58 27.01 -7.06
CA TRP A 115 -20.38 26.31 -6.64
C TRP A 115 -19.20 26.74 -7.49
N ARG A 116 -17.99 26.83 -6.91
CA ARG A 116 -16.79 27.18 -7.68
C ARG A 116 -16.15 25.95 -8.30
N LEU A 117 -16.11 24.83 -7.58
CA LEU A 117 -15.42 23.62 -8.03
C LEU A 117 -16.24 22.37 -7.75
N ARG A 118 -16.10 21.39 -8.64
CA ARG A 118 -16.49 19.99 -8.40
C ARG A 118 -15.24 19.13 -8.43
N LEU A 119 -14.89 18.57 -7.29
CA LEU A 119 -13.79 17.64 -7.09
C LEU A 119 -14.30 16.21 -7.14
N ARG A 120 -13.46 15.32 -7.66
CA ARG A 120 -13.72 13.89 -7.66
C ARG A 120 -12.47 13.13 -7.30
N LEU A 121 -12.64 12.22 -6.37
CA LEU A 121 -11.65 11.23 -5.98
C LEU A 121 -12.19 9.87 -6.38
N HIS A 122 -11.44 9.18 -7.23
CA HIS A 122 -11.69 7.82 -7.61
C HIS A 122 -10.72 6.92 -6.83
N VAL A 123 -11.27 5.92 -6.13
CA VAL A 123 -10.50 4.95 -5.35
C VAL A 123 -10.67 3.58 -5.97
N ALA A 124 -9.56 2.93 -6.32
CA ALA A 124 -9.54 1.58 -6.85
C ALA A 124 -9.98 0.59 -5.78
N LEU A 125 -10.52 -0.55 -6.21
CA LEU A 125 -11.13 -1.53 -5.31
C LEU A 125 -10.45 -2.90 -5.42
N PRO A 126 -9.24 -3.07 -4.85
CA PRO A 126 -8.58 -4.38 -4.79
C PRO A 126 -9.42 -5.41 -4.04
N CYS A 127 -10.24 -4.97 -3.08
CA CYS A 127 -11.18 -5.80 -2.34
C CYS A 127 -12.19 -6.54 -3.22
N LEU A 128 -12.45 -6.10 -4.45
CA LEU A 128 -13.34 -6.84 -5.37
C LEU A 128 -12.77 -8.18 -5.83
N ARG A 129 -11.48 -8.43 -5.60
CA ARG A 129 -10.81 -9.72 -5.87
C ARG A 129 -10.62 -10.57 -4.62
N LEU A 130 -10.80 -9.97 -3.44
CA LEU A 130 -10.56 -10.66 -2.17
C LEU A 130 -11.83 -11.42 -1.75
N THR A 131 -11.63 -12.59 -1.16
CA THR A 131 -12.66 -13.24 -0.35
C THR A 131 -12.60 -12.66 1.07
N PRO A 132 -13.75 -12.51 1.75
CA PRO A 132 -13.77 -12.02 3.13
C PRO A 132 -13.12 -12.99 4.12
N ASP A 133 -13.04 -14.27 3.75
CA ASP A 133 -12.52 -15.36 4.59
C ASP A 133 -11.39 -16.10 3.89
N GLY A 134 -10.63 -16.86 4.69
CA GLY A 134 -9.55 -17.74 4.24
C GLY A 134 -8.15 -17.20 4.51
N PRO A 135 -7.10 -17.98 4.17
CA PRO A 135 -5.73 -17.72 4.63
C PRO A 135 -5.20 -16.33 4.26
N LEU A 136 -5.50 -15.87 3.03
CA LEU A 136 -5.11 -14.53 2.59
C LEU A 136 -5.86 -13.42 3.36
N ALA A 137 -7.14 -13.60 3.65
CA ALA A 137 -7.94 -12.62 4.39
C ALA A 137 -7.48 -12.54 5.86
N GLU A 138 -7.20 -13.69 6.47
CA GLU A 138 -6.63 -13.79 7.82
C GLU A 138 -5.27 -13.10 7.90
N GLU A 139 -4.40 -13.30 6.91
CA GLU A 139 -3.10 -12.66 6.88
C GLU A 139 -3.19 -11.13 6.68
N ILE A 140 -4.03 -10.66 5.76
CA ILE A 140 -4.30 -9.22 5.58
C ILE A 140 -4.85 -8.62 6.89
N SER A 141 -5.75 -9.34 7.57
CA SER A 141 -6.31 -8.93 8.86
C SER A 141 -5.23 -8.86 9.95
N GLY A 142 -4.33 -9.86 10.00
CA GLY A 142 -3.21 -9.90 10.94
C GLY A 142 -2.19 -8.78 10.73
N ARG A 143 -2.01 -8.32 9.48
CA ARG A 143 -1.20 -7.13 9.18
C ARG A 143 -1.86 -5.83 9.64
N GLY A 144 -3.18 -5.71 9.45
CA GLY A 144 -4.00 -4.57 9.89
C GLY A 144 -3.79 -3.26 9.11
N ILE A 145 -2.53 -2.84 8.93
CA ILE A 145 -2.14 -1.61 8.22
C ILE A 145 -0.97 -1.85 7.26
N ARG A 146 -0.78 -0.90 6.35
CA ARG A 146 0.50 -0.74 5.62
C ARG A 146 1.46 0.01 6.54
N VAL A 147 2.71 -0.42 6.60
CA VAL A 147 3.77 0.27 7.35
C VAL A 147 4.79 0.82 6.36
N ASP A 148 4.97 2.14 6.35
CA ASP A 148 5.97 2.82 5.54
C ASP A 148 7.19 3.14 6.44
N LEU A 149 8.31 2.45 6.19
CA LEU A 149 9.60 2.71 6.82
C LEU A 149 10.47 3.55 5.87
N PRO A 150 11.54 4.20 6.36
CA PRO A 150 12.44 4.98 5.50
C PRO A 150 13.11 4.18 4.38
N ASP A 151 13.37 2.90 4.62
CA ASP A 151 14.11 1.97 3.76
C ASP A 151 13.18 1.02 2.97
N GLN A 152 12.00 0.73 3.49
CA GLN A 152 11.07 -0.23 2.88
C GLN A 152 9.61 0.06 3.20
N THR A 153 8.72 -0.55 2.43
CA THR A 153 7.28 -0.59 2.71
C THR A 153 6.87 -2.00 3.02
N LEU A 154 6.14 -2.19 4.12
CA LEU A 154 5.44 -3.43 4.43
C LEU A 154 3.97 -3.29 3.98
N PRO A 155 3.59 -3.88 2.83
CA PRO A 155 2.25 -3.72 2.28
C PRO A 155 1.20 -4.49 3.10
N LEU A 156 0.01 -3.88 3.23
CA LEU A 156 -1.17 -4.54 3.80
C LEU A 156 -1.72 -5.64 2.90
N ILE A 157 -1.74 -5.38 1.59
CA ILE A 157 -2.31 -6.27 0.57
C ILE A 157 -1.17 -6.68 -0.37
N PRO A 158 -1.09 -7.96 -0.80
CA PRO A 158 -0.07 -8.39 -1.75
C PRO A 158 0.01 -7.48 -2.98
N PRO A 159 1.21 -6.98 -3.34
CA PRO A 159 1.38 -6.02 -4.43
C PRO A 159 0.78 -6.48 -5.77
N VAL A 160 0.78 -7.79 -6.04
CA VAL A 160 0.17 -8.37 -7.25
C VAL A 160 -1.33 -8.05 -7.38
N LEU A 161 -2.06 -7.99 -6.27
CA LEU A 161 -3.48 -7.61 -6.26
C LEU A 161 -3.69 -6.12 -6.42
N LEU A 162 -2.79 -5.31 -5.83
CA LEU A 162 -2.81 -3.86 -5.99
C LEU A 162 -2.56 -3.47 -7.45
N ARG A 163 -1.55 -4.07 -8.10
CA ARG A 163 -1.29 -3.88 -9.54
C ARG A 163 -2.47 -4.34 -10.39
N ALA A 164 -3.09 -5.49 -10.09
CA ALA A 164 -4.28 -5.96 -10.80
C ALA A 164 -5.51 -5.04 -10.65
N ALA A 165 -5.61 -4.32 -9.53
CA ALA A 165 -6.68 -3.35 -9.26
C ALA A 165 -6.37 -1.93 -9.76
N SER A 166 -5.11 -1.65 -10.10
CA SER A 166 -4.64 -0.31 -10.42
C SER A 166 -5.31 0.26 -11.67
N PHE A 167 -5.54 1.56 -11.62
CA PHE A 167 -6.05 2.33 -12.72
C PHE A 167 -5.02 2.42 -13.85
N THR A 168 -5.48 2.33 -15.10
CA THR A 168 -4.63 2.39 -16.28
C THR A 168 -5.18 3.37 -17.30
N THR A 169 -4.35 3.78 -18.25
CA THR A 169 -4.76 4.61 -19.40
C THR A 169 -5.40 3.79 -20.52
N LEU A 170 -5.33 2.46 -20.44
CA LEU A 170 -5.76 1.55 -21.50
C LEU A 170 -7.17 1.02 -21.28
N GLU A 171 -7.48 0.62 -20.05
CA GLU A 171 -8.70 -0.11 -19.73
C GLU A 171 -9.53 0.58 -18.65
N TYR A 172 -10.85 0.39 -18.73
CA TYR A 172 -11.75 0.79 -17.65
C TYR A 172 -11.62 -0.16 -16.46
N ARG A 173 -11.44 0.41 -15.26
CA ARG A 173 -11.29 -0.29 -13.98
C ARG A 173 -12.36 0.18 -12.99
N PRO A 174 -12.88 -0.71 -12.12
CA PRO A 174 -13.87 -0.34 -11.12
C PRO A 174 -13.29 0.66 -10.12
N ALA A 175 -14.11 1.63 -9.73
CA ALA A 175 -13.76 2.63 -8.75
C ALA A 175 -14.95 2.95 -7.86
N LEU A 176 -14.66 3.29 -6.61
CA LEU A 176 -15.56 4.05 -5.77
C LEU A 176 -15.22 5.54 -5.93
N THR A 177 -16.18 6.32 -6.42
CA THR A 177 -16.01 7.75 -6.70
C THR A 177 -16.69 8.58 -5.63
N VAL A 178 -15.89 9.37 -4.92
CA VAL A 178 -16.36 10.47 -4.07
C VAL A 178 -16.46 11.71 -4.93
N ILE A 179 -17.64 12.34 -4.96
CA ILE A 179 -17.90 13.59 -5.69
C ILE A 179 -18.19 14.66 -4.66
N VAL A 180 -17.42 15.75 -4.71
CA VAL A 180 -17.54 16.88 -3.80
C VAL A 180 -17.77 18.16 -4.59
N ASP A 181 -18.79 18.93 -4.22
CA ASP A 181 -18.94 20.32 -4.65
C ASP A 181 -18.41 21.25 -3.55
N VAL A 182 -17.57 22.19 -3.96
CA VAL A 182 -16.97 23.23 -3.11
C VAL A 182 -17.48 24.59 -3.59
N ASP A 183 -17.90 25.41 -2.64
CA ASP A 183 -18.46 26.72 -2.91
C ASP A 183 -17.39 27.81 -3.09
N ALA A 184 -17.81 29.07 -2.98
CA ALA A 184 -16.94 30.22 -3.16
C ALA A 184 -16.00 30.53 -2.00
N SER A 185 -16.34 30.15 -0.77
CA SER A 185 -15.50 30.29 0.42
C SER A 185 -14.52 29.13 0.56
N GLY A 186 -14.74 28.03 -0.16
CA GLY A 186 -13.95 26.81 -0.01
C GLY A 186 -14.65 25.76 0.85
N ASP A 187 -15.91 26.00 1.22
CA ASP A 187 -16.67 25.12 2.09
C ASP A 187 -17.28 23.96 1.30
N LEU A 188 -17.43 22.83 2.00
CA LEU A 188 -18.05 21.63 1.47
C LEU A 188 -19.56 21.85 1.33
N ALA A 189 -20.02 22.07 0.10
CA ALA A 189 -21.45 22.25 -0.17
C ALA A 189 -22.21 20.93 -0.30
N LYS A 190 -21.60 19.94 -0.94
CA LYS A 190 -22.25 18.66 -1.23
C LYS A 190 -21.23 17.55 -1.41
N ALA A 191 -21.53 16.37 -0.86
CA ALA A 191 -20.77 15.14 -1.08
C ALA A 191 -21.67 14.01 -1.57
N GLN A 192 -21.17 13.17 -2.48
CA GLN A 192 -21.85 11.97 -2.97
C GLN A 192 -20.87 10.84 -3.20
N LEU A 193 -21.34 9.60 -2.98
CA LEU A 193 -20.59 8.38 -3.28
C LEU A 193 -21.24 7.63 -4.44
N ARG A 194 -20.45 7.21 -5.43
CA ARG A 194 -20.92 6.49 -6.61
C ARG A 194 -19.99 5.34 -6.98
N ARG A 195 -20.56 4.23 -7.41
CA ARG A 195 -19.82 3.18 -8.13
C ARG A 195 -19.60 3.67 -9.57
N SER A 196 -18.42 3.41 -10.13
CA SER A 196 -18.06 3.84 -11.48
C SER A 196 -16.98 2.96 -12.06
N ARG A 197 -16.76 3.02 -13.37
CA ARG A 197 -15.55 2.51 -14.01
C ARG A 197 -14.77 3.66 -14.59
N ILE A 198 -13.47 3.74 -14.34
CA ILE A 198 -12.63 4.83 -14.83
C ILE A 198 -11.52 4.29 -15.72
N ARG A 199 -11.10 5.10 -16.69
CA ARG A 199 -9.86 4.93 -17.44
C ARG A 199 -9.11 6.25 -17.32
N LEU A 200 -7.83 6.18 -16.99
CA LEU A 200 -7.02 7.37 -16.79
C LEU A 200 -6.76 8.08 -18.11
N SER A 201 -6.65 9.39 -18.02
CA SER A 201 -6.13 10.23 -19.11
C SER A 201 -4.61 10.38 -19.02
N ALA A 202 -4.08 10.46 -17.80
CA ALA A 202 -2.67 10.55 -17.51
C ALA A 202 -2.36 9.92 -16.14
N ARG A 203 -1.08 9.64 -15.89
CA ARG A 203 -0.54 9.24 -14.58
C ARG A 203 0.58 10.19 -14.20
N VAL A 204 0.71 10.46 -12.92
CA VAL A 204 1.83 11.21 -12.35
C VAL A 204 2.45 10.40 -11.22
N SER A 205 3.77 10.52 -11.07
CA SER A 205 4.50 9.98 -9.93
C SER A 205 4.73 11.08 -8.88
N PRO A 206 4.56 10.81 -7.58
CA PRO A 206 4.91 11.77 -6.52
C PRO A 206 6.39 12.21 -6.56
N SER A 207 7.27 11.35 -7.07
CA SER A 207 8.71 11.61 -7.21
C SER A 207 9.07 12.49 -8.41
N GLU A 208 8.12 12.77 -9.31
CA GLU A 208 8.34 13.73 -10.39
C GLU A 208 8.37 15.15 -9.80
N ASN A 209 9.39 15.92 -10.19
CA ASN A 209 9.66 17.26 -9.70
C ASN A 209 8.38 18.12 -9.71
N GLN A 210 7.96 18.66 -8.56
CA GLN A 210 6.66 19.37 -8.39
C GLN A 210 6.46 20.55 -9.35
N ASN A 211 7.56 21.06 -9.93
CA ASN A 211 7.56 22.14 -10.92
C ASN A 211 7.39 21.66 -12.37
N ALA A 212 7.53 20.36 -12.63
CA ALA A 212 7.35 19.74 -13.93
C ALA A 212 5.99 19.03 -13.96
N VAL A 213 4.91 19.78 -14.18
CA VAL A 213 3.62 19.17 -14.51
C VAL A 213 3.78 18.49 -15.87
N PRO A 214 3.57 17.16 -15.98
CA PRO A 214 3.73 16.46 -17.25
C PRO A 214 2.88 17.10 -18.36
N SER A 215 3.40 17.19 -19.59
CA SER A 215 2.75 17.95 -20.67
C SER A 215 1.35 17.43 -21.04
N ASP A 216 1.14 16.13 -20.89
CA ASP A 216 -0.15 15.45 -21.01
C ASP A 216 -1.13 15.88 -19.90
N VAL A 217 -0.63 16.16 -18.69
CA VAL A 217 -1.42 16.77 -17.60
C VAL A 217 -1.73 18.24 -17.88
N VAL A 218 -0.78 19.02 -18.42
CA VAL A 218 -1.03 20.43 -18.79
C VAL A 218 -2.12 20.55 -19.86
N GLY A 219 -2.11 19.66 -20.86
CA GLY A 219 -3.17 19.57 -21.88
C GLY A 219 -4.54 19.18 -21.31
N LEU A 220 -4.58 18.45 -20.19
CA LEU A 220 -5.82 18.11 -19.49
C LEU A 220 -6.35 19.29 -18.66
N VAL A 221 -5.48 20.07 -18.02
CA VAL A 221 -5.85 21.28 -17.25
C VAL A 221 -6.54 22.34 -18.11
N SER A 222 -6.15 22.49 -19.37
CA SER A 222 -6.84 23.38 -20.30
C SER A 222 -8.24 22.85 -20.70
N ALA A 223 -8.43 21.52 -20.74
CA ALA A 223 -9.71 20.87 -21.01
C ALA A 223 -10.67 20.85 -19.79
N PHE A 224 -10.18 21.16 -18.58
CA PHE A 224 -11.00 21.32 -17.37
C PHE A 224 -11.64 22.72 -17.22
N ARG A 225 -11.40 23.63 -18.19
CA ARG A 225 -12.01 24.98 -18.25
C ARG A 225 -13.50 24.98 -18.60
#